data_AF-A0A497SL90-F1
#
_entry.id   AF-A0A497SL90-F1
#
_cell.length_a   1.000
_cell.length_b   1.000
_cell.length_c   1.000
_cell.angle_alpha   90.00
_cell.angle_beta   90.00
_cell.angle_gamma   90.00
#
_symmetry.space_group_name_H-M   'P 1'
#
loop_
_entity.id
_entity.type
_entity.pdbx_description
1 polymer ?
#
loop_
_entity_poly.entity_id
_entity_poly.type
_entity_poly.pdbx_seq_one_letter_code
_entity_poly.pdbx_strand_id
1 'polypeptide(L)'
;FKCKPWEYISDKVTCVLKGQTDEDWGNGLACAASYGPEGGWDPGSVRIGIPLSDELPGSSYPTCPPLEGNSNQAQSLRNGIKAAKKYNVRVFPLRADPCGSDSGGGAQGNEICECGKTELVRYMQKIANETNGTMYLLEDAEEVSEAIKDIVSNIEVPVTKSISIGTKPPYGRRVRAYEVLVPIPESGVYTKAYFYEWS
;
A
#
# COMPACT_ATOMS: atom_id res chain seq x y z
N PHE A 1 -4.96 35.43 -4.21
CA PHE A 1 -5.28 34.38 -5.21
C PHE A 1 -6.27 33.41 -4.58
N LYS A 2 -7.53 33.41 -5.05
CA LYS A 2 -8.56 32.45 -4.61
C LYS A 2 -8.52 31.28 -5.58
N CYS A 3 -8.08 30.11 -5.12
CA CYS A 3 -8.17 28.88 -5.88
C CYS A 3 -9.66 28.55 -6.12
N LYS A 4 -10.06 28.42 -7.38
CA LYS A 4 -11.36 27.84 -7.73
C LYS A 4 -11.28 26.31 -7.52
N PRO A 5 -12.41 25.69 -7.13
CA PRO A 5 -12.43 24.29 -6.72
C PRO A 5 -12.22 23.39 -7.93
N TRP A 6 -11.39 22.37 -7.78
CA TRP A 6 -11.28 21.29 -8.74
C TRP A 6 -12.63 20.59 -8.87
N GLU A 7 -13.12 20.42 -10.10
CA GLU A 7 -14.26 19.55 -10.36
C GLU A 7 -13.86 18.12 -9.97
N TYR A 8 -14.53 17.64 -8.94
CA TYR A 8 -14.38 16.33 -8.34
C TYR A 8 -14.92 15.31 -9.34
N ILE A 9 -14.06 14.51 -9.98
CA ILE A 9 -14.52 13.25 -10.58
C ILE A 9 -14.85 12.33 -9.40
N SER A 10 -16.13 12.39 -8.98
CA SER A 10 -16.65 11.61 -7.85
C SER A 10 -16.91 10.17 -8.26
N ASP A 11 -15.86 9.43 -8.58
CA ASP A 11 -15.88 8.02 -8.25
C ASP A 11 -15.09 7.89 -6.95
N LYS A 12 -15.68 8.39 -5.85
CA LYS A 12 -15.29 7.90 -4.53
C LYS A 12 -15.52 6.40 -4.59
N VAL A 13 -14.47 5.61 -4.83
CA VAL A 13 -14.52 4.14 -4.72
C VAL A 13 -14.71 3.83 -3.24
N THR A 14 -15.84 4.16 -2.62
CA THR A 14 -16.09 3.96 -1.18
C THR A 14 -15.61 2.58 -0.81
N CYS A 15 -14.55 2.49 0.01
CA CYS A 15 -14.09 1.20 0.46
C CYS A 15 -15.21 0.63 1.32
N VAL A 16 -15.94 -0.35 0.78
CA VAL A 16 -17.03 -1.03 1.51
C VAL A 16 -16.44 -1.87 2.65
N LEU A 17 -15.12 -2.12 2.62
CA LEU A 17 -14.33 -2.83 3.60
C LEU A 17 -13.58 -1.86 4.54
N LYS A 18 -14.14 -0.71 4.93
CA LYS A 18 -13.50 0.07 6.00
C LYS A 18 -13.37 -0.83 7.22
N GLY A 19 -12.16 -0.88 7.78
CA GLY A 19 -11.89 -1.63 9.00
C GLY A 19 -12.96 -1.34 10.05
N GLN A 20 -13.58 -2.38 10.60
CA GLN A 20 -14.62 -2.19 11.62
C GLN A 20 -14.02 -1.76 12.97
N THR A 21 -12.72 -2.00 13.15
CA THR A 21 -11.92 -1.67 14.32
C THR A 21 -10.55 -1.15 13.87
N ASP A 22 -9.83 -0.47 14.78
CA ASP A 22 -8.47 0.02 14.52
C ASP A 22 -7.52 -1.15 14.14
N GLU A 23 -7.76 -2.34 14.70
CA GLU A 23 -7.00 -3.56 14.41
C GLU A 23 -7.40 -4.29 13.12
N ASP A 24 -8.28 -3.72 12.28
CA ASP A 24 -8.66 -4.35 11.00
C ASP A 24 -7.70 -4.00 9.85
N TRP A 25 -6.41 -4.25 10.09
CA TRP A 25 -5.33 -3.84 9.20
C TRP A 25 -5.36 -4.51 7.82
N GLY A 26 -5.93 -5.72 7.69
CA GLY A 26 -6.06 -6.40 6.39
C GLY A 26 -7.05 -5.71 5.45
N ASN A 27 -8.22 -5.34 5.98
CA ASN A 27 -9.21 -4.55 5.27
C ASN A 27 -8.75 -3.09 5.09
N GLY A 28 -8.09 -2.52 6.10
CA GLY A 28 -7.44 -1.21 6.01
C GLY A 28 -6.43 -1.15 4.85
N LEU A 29 -5.58 -2.16 4.72
CA LEU A 29 -4.66 -2.31 3.59
C LEU A 29 -5.40 -2.46 2.27
N ALA A 30 -6.51 -3.21 2.22
CA ALA A 30 -7.30 -3.34 1.01
C ALA A 30 -7.85 -1.99 0.53
N CYS A 31 -8.32 -1.16 1.46
CA CYS A 31 -8.72 0.21 1.18
C CYS A 31 -7.53 1.03 0.67
N ALA A 32 -6.43 1.06 1.42
CA ALA A 32 -5.24 1.83 1.08
C ALA A 32 -4.68 1.45 -0.31
N ALA A 33 -4.62 0.15 -0.63
CA ALA A 33 -4.18 -0.34 -1.93
C ALA A 33 -5.07 0.15 -3.09
N SER A 34 -6.38 0.22 -2.88
CA SER A 34 -7.33 0.65 -3.92
C SER A 34 -7.35 2.16 -4.16
N TYR A 35 -7.20 2.96 -3.11
CA TYR A 35 -7.22 4.43 -3.18
C TYR A 35 -5.85 5.02 -3.52
N GLY A 36 -4.81 4.46 -2.94
CA GLY A 36 -3.48 5.06 -2.93
C GLY A 36 -3.40 6.30 -2.02
N PRO A 37 -2.26 7.03 -2.09
CA PRO A 37 -2.07 8.27 -1.35
C PRO A 37 -3.00 9.39 -1.84
N GLU A 38 -3.01 10.53 -1.14
CA GLU A 38 -3.74 11.71 -1.59
C GLU A 38 -3.24 12.13 -3.00
N GLY A 39 -4.13 12.10 -4.00
CA GLY A 39 -3.79 12.30 -5.41
C GLY A 39 -3.71 11.01 -6.24
N GLY A 40 -3.84 9.84 -5.61
CA GLY A 40 -3.80 8.53 -6.25
C GLY A 40 -2.38 7.99 -6.47
N TRP A 41 -2.29 6.76 -6.97
CA TRP A 41 -1.00 6.14 -7.28
C TRP A 41 -0.33 6.77 -8.49
N ASP A 42 0.92 7.18 -8.36
CA ASP A 42 1.77 7.48 -9.51
C ASP A 42 2.03 6.18 -10.30
N PRO A 43 1.70 6.13 -11.61
CA PRO A 43 1.95 4.96 -12.47
C PRO A 43 3.42 4.51 -12.54
N GLY A 44 4.37 5.42 -12.32
CA GLY A 44 5.81 5.11 -12.33
C GLY A 44 6.38 4.72 -10.97
N SER A 45 5.59 4.85 -9.90
CA SER A 45 6.06 4.57 -8.53
C SER A 45 5.98 3.09 -8.16
N VAL A 46 6.90 2.65 -7.31
CA VAL A 46 6.70 1.40 -6.56
C VAL A 46 5.66 1.66 -5.49
N ARG A 47 4.71 0.73 -5.37
CA ARG A 47 3.62 0.82 -4.40
C ARG A 47 3.92 -0.06 -3.21
N ILE A 48 3.91 0.53 -2.03
CA ILE A 48 4.25 -0.12 -0.77
C ILE A 48 3.08 -0.02 0.18
N GLY A 49 2.79 -1.11 0.90
CA GLY A 49 1.90 -1.12 2.05
C GLY A 49 2.66 -1.58 3.30
N ILE A 50 2.49 -0.88 4.41
CA ILE A 50 3.17 -1.18 5.69
C ILE A 50 2.09 -1.28 6.77
N PRO A 51 1.46 -2.44 6.98
CA PRO A 51 0.63 -2.65 8.16
C PRO A 51 1.53 -2.74 9.39
N LEU A 52 1.27 -1.90 10.39
CA LEU A 52 1.89 -1.93 11.72
C LEU A 52 0.81 -2.35 12.71
N SER A 53 1.02 -3.44 13.44
CA SER A 53 0.06 -3.91 14.45
C SER A 53 0.72 -4.88 15.42
N ASP A 54 0.21 -4.90 16.64
CA ASP A 54 0.46 -5.87 17.70
C ASP A 54 -0.66 -6.93 17.81
N GLU A 55 -1.74 -6.81 17.03
CA GLU A 55 -2.90 -7.71 17.07
C GLU A 55 -3.26 -8.33 15.69
N LEU A 56 -4.10 -9.36 15.73
CA LEU A 56 -4.61 -10.01 14.52
C LEU A 56 -5.57 -9.09 13.74
N PRO A 57 -5.57 -9.16 12.40
CA PRO A 57 -6.41 -8.28 11.60
C PRO A 57 -7.89 -8.59 11.87
N GLY A 58 -8.75 -7.60 12.01
CA GLY A 58 -10.21 -7.77 11.83
C GLY A 58 -11.02 -8.05 13.09
N SER A 59 -10.41 -7.95 14.27
CA SER A 59 -11.14 -8.02 15.55
C SER A 59 -10.23 -7.67 16.73
N SER A 60 -10.77 -6.94 17.71
CA SER A 60 -10.16 -6.69 19.03
C SER A 60 -10.44 -7.81 20.07
N TYR A 61 -11.02 -8.94 19.65
CA TYR A 61 -11.33 -10.06 20.54
C TYR A 61 -10.16 -11.04 20.65
N PRO A 62 -9.92 -11.64 21.84
CA PRO A 62 -8.78 -12.51 22.13
C PRO A 62 -8.90 -13.91 21.50
N THR A 63 -9.72 -14.07 20.46
CA THR A 63 -9.73 -15.32 19.70
C THR A 63 -8.55 -15.31 18.76
N CYS A 64 -7.76 -16.38 18.77
CA CYS A 64 -6.57 -16.52 17.94
C CYS A 64 -6.81 -17.58 16.86
N PRO A 65 -7.72 -17.30 15.91
CA PRO A 65 -8.09 -18.28 14.92
C PRO A 65 -6.89 -18.60 14.02
N PRO A 66 -6.73 -19.86 13.62
CA PRO A 66 -5.72 -20.22 12.64
C PRO A 66 -6.01 -19.57 11.29
N LEU A 67 -4.93 -19.38 10.52
CA LEU A 67 -4.93 -18.72 9.21
C LEU A 67 -5.89 -19.31 8.18
N GLU A 68 -6.13 -20.63 8.22
CA GLU A 68 -6.95 -21.34 7.21
C GLU A 68 -8.45 -21.38 7.53
N GLY A 69 -8.92 -20.57 8.48
CA GLY A 69 -10.32 -20.52 8.91
C GLY A 69 -11.24 -19.57 8.14
N ASN A 70 -12.54 -19.65 8.46
CA ASN A 70 -13.57 -18.69 8.07
C ASN A 70 -13.77 -17.58 9.11
N SER A 71 -12.74 -17.29 9.92
CA SER A 71 -12.78 -16.19 10.87
C SER A 71 -12.78 -14.84 10.16
N ASN A 72 -13.33 -13.81 10.82
CA ASN A 72 -13.25 -12.43 10.35
C ASN A 72 -11.80 -12.03 10.11
N GLN A 73 -10.89 -12.51 10.97
CA GLN A 73 -9.47 -12.24 10.87
C GLN A 73 -8.87 -12.82 9.59
N ALA A 74 -9.12 -14.11 9.32
CA ALA A 74 -8.65 -14.75 8.10
C ALA A 74 -9.26 -14.10 6.85
N GLN A 75 -10.52 -13.63 6.92
CA GLN A 75 -11.16 -12.92 5.82
C GLN A 75 -10.55 -11.54 5.57
N SER A 76 -10.26 -10.79 6.63
CA SER A 76 -9.57 -9.49 6.53
C SER A 76 -8.20 -9.63 5.87
N LEU A 77 -7.39 -10.62 6.30
CA LEU A 77 -6.11 -10.95 5.66
C LEU A 77 -6.28 -11.25 4.16
N ARG A 78 -7.23 -12.12 3.80
CA ARG A 78 -7.50 -12.48 2.40
C ARG A 78 -7.89 -11.27 1.55
N ASN A 79 -8.66 -10.34 2.11
CA ASN A 79 -9.03 -9.09 1.42
C ASN A 79 -7.80 -8.22 1.15
N GLY A 80 -6.92 -8.05 2.16
CA GLY A 80 -5.66 -7.34 2.04
C GLY A 80 -4.75 -7.93 0.96
N ILE A 81 -4.52 -9.25 0.99
CA ILE A 81 -3.73 -9.97 -0.02
C ILE A 81 -4.30 -9.78 -1.43
N LYS A 82 -5.62 -9.97 -1.59
CA LYS A 82 -6.30 -9.86 -2.88
C LYS A 82 -6.15 -8.45 -3.45
N ALA A 83 -6.34 -7.42 -2.63
CA ALA A 83 -6.19 -6.04 -3.04
C ALA A 83 -4.74 -5.70 -3.37
N ALA A 84 -3.78 -6.08 -2.52
CA ALA A 84 -2.36 -5.84 -2.75
C ALA A 84 -1.89 -6.44 -4.09
N LYS A 85 -2.26 -7.69 -4.39
CA LYS A 85 -1.99 -8.31 -5.69
C LYS A 85 -2.67 -7.58 -6.85
N LYS A 86 -3.94 -7.23 -6.71
CA LYS A 86 -4.71 -6.52 -7.75
C LYS A 86 -4.08 -5.16 -8.10
N TYR A 87 -3.59 -4.43 -7.10
CA TYR A 87 -3.04 -3.09 -7.26
C TYR A 87 -1.51 -3.05 -7.33
N ASN A 88 -0.85 -4.20 -7.41
CA ASN A 88 0.61 -4.34 -7.45
C ASN A 88 1.31 -3.62 -6.28
N VAL A 89 0.79 -3.80 -5.07
CA VAL A 89 1.35 -3.28 -3.83
C VAL A 89 2.22 -4.36 -3.18
N ARG A 90 3.49 -4.03 -2.91
CA ARG A 90 4.38 -4.88 -2.11
C ARG A 90 4.14 -4.57 -0.64
N VAL A 91 3.91 -5.59 0.18
CA VAL A 91 3.52 -5.40 1.59
C VAL A 91 4.66 -5.79 2.52
N PHE A 92 5.04 -4.88 3.42
CA PHE A 92 6.10 -5.06 4.39
C PHE A 92 5.53 -4.86 5.80
N PRO A 93 4.93 -5.90 6.40
CA PRO A 93 4.32 -5.80 7.72
C PRO A 93 5.37 -5.56 8.80
N LEU A 94 5.02 -4.71 9.76
CA LEU A 94 5.78 -4.46 10.98
C LEU A 94 4.98 -5.02 12.16
N ARG A 95 5.50 -6.07 12.80
CA ARG A 95 4.87 -6.64 13.98
C ARG A 95 5.41 -5.92 15.21
N ALA A 96 4.56 -5.15 15.89
CA ALA A 96 4.90 -4.53 17.16
C ALA A 96 4.86 -5.55 18.31
N ASP A 97 5.49 -5.25 19.44
CA ASP A 97 5.49 -6.14 20.61
C ASP A 97 4.07 -6.25 21.23
N PRO A 98 3.41 -7.42 21.17
CA PRO A 98 2.03 -7.64 21.60
C PRO A 98 1.88 -7.93 23.08
N CYS A 99 2.94 -7.74 23.86
CA CYS A 99 2.88 -7.89 25.30
C CYS A 99 2.98 -6.52 25.98
N GLY A 100 3.45 -5.50 25.25
CA GLY A 100 3.84 -4.20 25.77
C GLY A 100 5.00 -4.32 26.78
N SER A 101 5.81 -3.28 26.89
CA SER A 101 6.52 -3.04 28.15
C SER A 101 5.51 -2.46 29.14
N ASP A 102 5.57 -2.86 30.41
CA ASP A 102 4.68 -2.53 31.55
C ASP A 102 4.47 -1.02 31.87
N SER A 103 4.68 -0.11 30.92
CA SER A 103 4.89 1.33 31.16
C SER A 103 3.70 2.24 30.86
N GLY A 104 2.52 1.74 30.45
CA GLY A 104 1.42 2.69 30.16
C GLY A 104 0.03 2.17 29.74
N GLY A 105 -0.13 0.89 29.43
CA GLY A 105 -1.44 0.31 29.13
C GLY A 105 -1.52 -1.04 29.81
N GLY A 106 -2.62 -1.32 30.50
CA GLY A 106 -2.77 -2.53 31.30
C GLY A 106 -2.37 -3.77 30.51
N ALA A 107 -1.58 -4.65 31.15
CA ALA A 107 -1.08 -5.90 30.58
C ALA A 107 -2.15 -6.53 29.67
N GLN A 108 -1.90 -6.54 28.36
CA GLN A 108 -2.72 -7.33 27.44
C GLN A 108 -2.72 -8.76 27.98
N GLY A 109 -3.90 -9.36 28.10
CA GLY A 109 -4.02 -10.68 28.72
C GLY A 109 -3.07 -11.68 28.04
N ASN A 110 -2.48 -12.61 28.81
CA ASN A 110 -1.47 -13.57 28.30
C ASN A 110 -1.85 -14.22 26.96
N GLU A 111 -3.14 -14.45 26.73
CA GLU A 111 -3.66 -14.99 25.46
C GLU A 111 -3.37 -14.07 24.27
N ILE A 112 -3.60 -12.77 24.36
CA ILE A 112 -3.33 -11.79 23.28
C ILE A 112 -1.83 -11.73 22.97
N CYS A 113 -0.99 -11.68 24.01
CA CYS A 113 0.47 -11.69 23.89
C CYS A 113 1.00 -12.96 23.19
N GLU A 114 0.48 -14.15 23.55
CA GLU A 114 0.84 -15.40 22.88
C GLU A 114 0.39 -15.42 21.42
N CYS A 115 -0.77 -14.83 21.12
CA CYS A 115 -1.29 -14.79 19.76
C CYS A 115 -0.53 -13.81 18.86
N GLY A 116 -0.13 -12.67 19.40
CA GLY A 116 0.78 -11.76 18.72
C GLY A 116 2.17 -12.37 18.48
N LYS A 117 2.62 -13.30 19.33
CA LYS A 117 3.89 -14.04 19.16
C LYS A 117 3.82 -15.17 18.14
N THR A 118 2.62 -15.73 17.90
CA THR A 118 2.46 -16.94 17.08
C THR A 118 1.61 -16.69 15.84
N GLU A 119 0.31 -16.46 16.01
CA GLU A 119 -0.62 -16.32 14.89
C GLU A 119 -0.43 -15.00 14.14
N LEU A 120 -0.17 -13.89 14.81
CA LEU A 120 0.10 -12.63 14.10
C LEU A 120 1.31 -12.73 13.17
N VAL A 121 2.38 -13.38 13.65
CA VAL A 121 3.57 -13.68 12.84
C VAL A 121 3.18 -14.50 11.60
N ARG A 122 2.33 -15.53 11.74
CA ARG A 122 1.86 -16.33 10.59
C ARG A 122 1.07 -15.49 9.60
N TYR A 123 0.18 -14.62 10.09
CA TYR A 123 -0.65 -13.74 9.26
C TYR A 123 0.19 -12.73 8.48
N MET A 124 1.10 -12.04 9.16
CA MET A 124 1.98 -11.05 8.58
C MET A 124 2.98 -11.67 7.59
N GLN A 125 3.58 -12.81 7.94
CA GLN A 125 4.46 -13.53 7.03
C GLN A 125 3.73 -13.97 5.75
N LYS A 126 2.47 -14.42 5.88
CA LYS A 126 1.65 -14.84 4.74
C LYS A 126 1.46 -13.71 3.74
N ILE A 127 1.04 -12.52 4.18
CA ILE A 127 0.84 -11.39 3.26
C ILE A 127 2.15 -10.87 2.66
N ALA A 128 3.22 -10.82 3.45
CA ALA A 128 4.55 -10.44 2.94
C ALA A 128 4.98 -11.37 1.80
N ASN A 129 4.95 -12.68 2.03
CA ASN A 129 5.33 -13.69 1.03
C ASN A 129 4.47 -13.63 -0.23
N GLU A 130 3.17 -13.41 -0.08
CA GLU A 130 2.24 -13.36 -1.22
C GLU A 130 2.30 -12.06 -2.04
N THR A 131 3.00 -11.04 -1.54
CA THR A 131 3.09 -9.72 -2.17
C THR A 131 4.54 -9.30 -2.46
N ASN A 132 5.48 -10.26 -2.42
CA ASN A 132 6.91 -10.04 -2.63
C ASN A 132 7.50 -8.98 -1.69
N GLY A 133 7.07 -8.95 -0.43
CA GLY A 133 7.67 -8.13 0.62
C GLY A 133 8.30 -8.97 1.71
N THR A 134 8.62 -8.30 2.82
CA THR A 134 9.30 -8.90 3.98
C THR A 134 8.60 -8.45 5.25
N MET A 135 8.39 -9.36 6.19
CA MET A 135 7.89 -9.03 7.52
C MET A 135 9.06 -8.63 8.43
N TYR A 136 8.88 -7.60 9.24
CA TYR A 136 9.82 -7.18 10.26
C TYR A 136 9.19 -7.41 11.64
N LEU A 137 9.98 -8.03 12.53
CA LEU A 137 9.64 -8.15 13.94
C LEU A 137 10.27 -6.94 14.64
N LEU A 138 9.45 -6.12 15.28
CA LEU A 138 9.93 -4.99 16.07
C LEU A 138 9.97 -5.39 17.54
N GLU A 139 11.09 -5.10 18.19
CA GLU A 139 11.24 -5.19 19.64
C GLU A 139 10.70 -3.93 20.32
N ASP A 140 10.87 -2.75 19.70
CA ASP A 140 10.34 -1.49 20.19
C ASP A 140 10.03 -0.49 19.05
N ALA A 141 9.59 0.72 19.45
CA ALA A 141 9.20 1.76 18.50
C ALA A 141 10.37 2.43 17.76
N GLU A 142 11.61 2.31 18.27
CA GLU A 142 12.80 2.95 17.66
C GLU A 142 13.21 2.21 16.37
N GLU A 143 12.98 0.90 16.33
CA GLU A 143 13.29 0.02 15.19
C GLU A 143 12.41 0.28 13.95
N VAL A 144 11.27 0.97 14.10
CA VAL A 144 10.41 1.35 12.97
C VAL A 144 11.20 2.11 11.92
N SER A 145 12.08 3.02 12.37
CA SER A 145 12.87 3.84 11.47
C SER A 145 13.91 3.04 10.68
N GLU A 146 14.44 1.96 11.26
CA GLU A 146 15.42 1.08 10.64
C GLU A 146 14.74 0.13 9.64
N ALA A 147 13.59 -0.43 10.01
CA ALA A 147 12.77 -1.22 9.10
C ALA A 147 12.38 -0.43 7.85
N ILE A 148 11.92 0.83 8.00
CA ILE A 148 11.58 1.68 6.86
C ILE A 148 12.82 1.96 5.98
N LYS A 149 13.97 2.25 6.58
CA LYS A 149 15.22 2.47 5.82
C LYS A 149 15.59 1.23 5.01
N ASP A 150 15.49 0.04 5.60
CA ASP A 150 15.77 -1.22 4.93
C ASP A 150 14.81 -1.47 3.75
N ILE A 151 13.51 -1.28 3.96
CA ILE A 151 12.48 -1.40 2.91
C ILE A 151 12.82 -0.50 1.73
N VAL A 152 13.06 0.79 1.98
CA VAL A 152 13.30 1.78 0.91
C VAL A 152 14.62 1.53 0.20
N SER A 153 15.65 1.05 0.90
CA SER A 153 16.98 0.82 0.31
C SER A 153 17.03 -0.43 -0.56
N ASN A 154 16.22 -1.44 -0.25
CA ASN A 154 16.21 -2.72 -0.97
C ASN A 154 15.09 -2.83 -2.01
N ILE A 155 14.23 -1.82 -2.13
CA ILE A 155 13.16 -1.87 -3.12
C ILE A 155 13.71 -1.57 -4.52
N GLU A 156 13.74 -2.60 -5.35
CA GLU A 156 14.04 -2.41 -6.78
C GLU A 156 12.94 -1.56 -7.42
N VAL A 157 13.29 -0.33 -7.80
CA VAL A 157 12.44 0.55 -8.59
C VAL A 157 12.57 0.13 -10.05
N PRO A 158 11.50 -0.36 -10.69
CA PRO A 158 11.53 -0.57 -12.14
C PRO A 158 11.78 0.79 -12.77
N VAL A 159 12.95 0.98 -13.38
CA VAL A 159 13.25 2.22 -14.11
C VAL A 159 12.35 2.26 -15.34
N THR A 160 11.17 2.85 -15.18
CA THR A 160 10.36 3.26 -16.33
C THR A 160 11.08 4.46 -16.94
N LYS A 161 11.92 4.20 -17.96
CA LYS A 161 12.50 5.26 -18.80
C LYS A 161 11.36 5.95 -19.55
N SER A 162 10.68 6.89 -18.89
CA SER A 162 9.69 7.74 -19.53
C SER A 162 10.39 9.04 -19.96
N ILE A 163 10.57 9.19 -21.26
CA ILE A 163 11.00 10.45 -21.86
C ILE A 163 9.71 11.25 -22.11
N SER A 164 9.41 12.20 -21.24
CA SER A 164 8.34 13.18 -21.49
C SER A 164 8.91 14.32 -22.33
N ILE A 165 8.76 14.26 -23.66
CA ILE A 165 9.06 15.38 -24.56
C ILE A 165 7.75 16.13 -24.85
N GLY A 166 7.68 17.38 -24.41
CA GLY A 166 6.58 18.30 -24.72
C GLY A 166 6.21 19.22 -23.56
N THR A 167 5.65 20.38 -23.89
CA THR A 167 4.97 21.26 -22.91
C THR A 167 3.50 20.85 -22.80
N LYS A 168 2.91 20.91 -21.59
CA LYS A 168 1.47 20.67 -21.43
C LYS A 168 0.68 21.70 -22.27
N PRO A 169 -0.37 21.30 -22.99
CA PRO A 169 -1.17 22.26 -23.75
C PRO A 169 -1.81 23.31 -22.81
N PRO A 170 -1.86 24.59 -23.20
CA PRO A 170 -2.47 25.67 -22.44
C PRO A 170 -3.96 25.44 -22.29
N TYR A 171 -4.44 25.70 -21.09
CA TYR A 171 -5.82 25.48 -20.68
C TYR A 171 -6.81 26.27 -21.56
N GLY A 172 -7.88 25.62 -22.00
CA GLY A 172 -9.00 26.26 -22.72
C GLY A 172 -8.78 26.54 -24.21
N ARG A 173 -7.71 26.04 -24.82
CA ARG A 173 -7.50 26.15 -26.29
C ARG A 173 -7.80 24.84 -27.00
N ARG A 174 -8.49 24.91 -28.14
CA ARG A 174 -8.60 23.78 -29.07
C ARG A 174 -7.23 23.60 -29.74
N VAL A 175 -6.62 22.45 -29.52
CA VAL A 175 -5.33 22.07 -30.12
C VAL A 175 -5.54 20.87 -31.04
N ARG A 176 -4.88 20.88 -32.20
CA ARG A 176 -4.70 19.68 -33.00
C ARG A 176 -3.44 18.98 -32.51
N ALA A 177 -3.58 17.73 -32.11
CA ALA A 177 -2.47 16.89 -31.67
C ALA A 177 -2.15 15.85 -32.74
N TYR A 178 -0.87 15.70 -33.07
CA TYR A 178 -0.36 14.64 -33.91
C TYR A 178 0.49 13.70 -33.06
N GLU A 179 0.19 12.41 -33.13
CA GLU A 179 0.99 11.35 -32.48
C GLU A 179 2.05 10.86 -33.47
N VAL A 180 3.32 10.94 -33.06
CA VAL A 180 4.44 10.41 -33.84
C VAL A 180 5.20 9.39 -32.99
N LEU A 181 5.51 8.24 -33.58
CA LEU A 181 6.37 7.25 -32.97
C LEU A 181 7.83 7.63 -33.23
N VAL A 182 8.58 7.89 -32.16
CA VAL A 182 10.00 8.24 -32.23
C VAL A 182 10.83 7.03 -31.83
N PRO A 183 11.72 6.52 -32.68
CA PRO A 183 12.63 5.45 -32.30
C PRO A 183 13.66 5.97 -31.29
N ILE A 184 13.90 5.24 -30.20
CA ILE A 184 15.00 5.54 -29.28
C ILE A 184 16.22 4.71 -29.71
N PRO A 185 17.30 5.33 -30.21
CA PRO A 185 18.52 4.60 -30.55
C PRO A 185 19.03 3.79 -29.34
N GLU A 186 19.65 2.64 -29.60
CA GLU A 186 20.21 1.69 -28.61
C GLU A 186 19.21 0.79 -27.86
N SER A 187 17.91 1.11 -27.86
CA SER A 187 16.91 0.35 -27.05
C SER A 187 15.91 -0.47 -27.87
N GLY A 188 15.83 -0.29 -29.19
CA GLY A 188 14.92 -1.04 -30.07
C GLY A 188 13.42 -0.78 -29.83
N VAL A 189 13.07 0.17 -28.96
CA VAL A 189 11.69 0.55 -28.63
C VAL A 189 11.32 1.91 -29.22
N TYR A 190 10.02 2.08 -29.45
CA TYR A 190 9.41 3.34 -29.91
C TYR A 190 8.79 4.08 -28.72
N THR A 191 8.96 5.40 -28.67
CA THR A 191 8.23 6.28 -27.73
C THR A 191 7.22 7.14 -28.49
N LYS A 192 6.19 7.63 -27.78
CA LYS A 192 5.18 8.53 -28.35
C LYS A 192 5.57 9.98 -28.11
N ALA A 193 5.65 10.77 -29.18
CA ALA A 193 5.78 12.22 -29.11
C ALA A 193 4.45 12.86 -29.54
N TYR A 194 4.02 13.88 -28.77
CA TYR A 194 2.84 14.68 -29.09
C TYR A 194 3.29 16.04 -29.60
N PHE A 195 2.90 16.36 -30.83
CA PHE A 195 3.10 17.68 -31.41
C PHE A 195 1.78 18.43 -31.44
N TYR A 196 1.77 19.64 -30.89
CA TYR A 196 0.61 20.51 -30.85
C TYR A 196 0.76 21.62 -31.89
N GLU A 197 -0.18 21.70 -32.81
CA GLU A 197 -0.27 22.80 -33.78
C GLU A 197 -1.29 23.84 -33.28
N TRP A 198 -0.89 25.12 -33.28
CA TRP A 198 -1.73 26.26 -32.91
C TRP A 198 -2.16 26.98 -34.18
N SER A 199 -3.48 27.23 -34.33
CA SER A 199 -4.06 28.09 -35.37
C SER A 199 -4.84 29.23 -34.74
#